data_AF-A0A1M2W0W0-F1
#
_entry.id   AF-A0A1M2W0W0-F1
#
_cell.length_a   1.000
_cell.length_b   1.000
_cell.length_c   1.000
_cell.angle_alpha   90.00
_cell.angle_beta   90.00
_cell.angle_gamma   90.00
#
_symmetry.space_group_name_H-M   'P 1'
#
loop_
_entity.id
_entity.type
_entity.pdbx_description
1 polymer ?
#
loop_
_entity_poly.entity_id
_entity_poly.type
_entity_poly.pdbx_seq_one_letter_code
_entity_poly.pdbx_strand_id
1 'polypeptide(L)'
;MQAFMLYMSGGGVQIFSMGIVFMLLSSPFKNLASINSAFAPFAPASSSPKAFSTLSLQKVAYILCNLLTLALGLWKCRSMGLLPTGTGDWLAFETRGQPPEILLV
;
A
#
# COMPACT_ATOMS: atom_id res chain seq x y z
N MET A 1 -8.88 -10.20 6.62
CA MET A 1 -9.86 -9.14 6.98
C MET A 1 -9.66 -7.85 6.17
N GLN A 2 -8.43 -7.43 5.87
CA GLN A 2 -8.13 -6.22 5.09
C GLN A 2 -8.92 -6.09 3.77
N ALA A 3 -9.02 -7.17 2.98
CA ALA A 3 -9.74 -7.16 1.71
C ALA A 3 -11.26 -6.93 1.85
N PHE A 4 -11.87 -7.47 2.91
CA PHE A 4 -13.30 -7.29 3.17
C PHE A 4 -13.61 -5.85 3.60
N MET A 5 -12.77 -5.27 4.47
CA MET A 5 -12.89 -3.86 4.85
C MET A 5 -12.68 -2.93 3.64
N LEU A 6 -11.75 -3.26 2.75
CA LEU A 6 -11.52 -2.52 1.50
C LEU A 6 -12.76 -2.54 0.58
N TYR A 7 -13.47 -3.67 0.51
CA TYR A 7 -14.70 -3.81 -0.27
C TYR A 7 -15.83 -2.95 0.31
N MET A 8 -16.04 -3.00 1.63
CA MET A 8 -17.09 -2.22 2.31
C MET A 8 -16.84 -0.71 2.28
N SER A 9 -15.59 -0.28 2.18
CA SER A 9 -15.23 1.14 2.18
C SER A 9 -15.69 1.93 0.93
N GLY A 10 -16.22 1.27 -0.10
CA GLY A 10 -16.71 1.94 -1.31
C GLY A 10 -15.62 2.58 -2.17
N GLY A 11 -16.02 3.35 -3.19
CA GLY A 11 -15.13 3.99 -4.17
C GLY A 11 -14.85 5.48 -3.95
N GLY A 12 -15.54 6.13 -3.02
CA GLY A 12 -15.42 7.58 -2.78
C GLY A 12 -14.28 7.95 -1.82
N VAL A 13 -13.74 9.16 -1.99
CA VAL A 13 -12.77 9.75 -1.06
C VAL A 13 -13.50 10.29 0.17
N GLN A 14 -13.74 9.44 1.15
CA GLN A 14 -14.33 9.80 2.45
C GLN A 14 -13.29 9.70 3.57
N ILE A 15 -13.47 10.44 4.66
CA ILE A 15 -12.55 10.44 5.80
C ILE A 15 -12.34 9.03 6.38
N PHE A 16 -13.40 8.23 6.45
CA PHE A 16 -13.35 6.84 6.91
C PHE A 16 -12.59 5.94 5.93
N SER A 17 -12.75 6.18 4.63
CA SER A 17 -12.04 5.43 3.60
C SER A 17 -10.53 5.73 3.63
N MET A 18 -10.16 6.99 3.84
CA MET A 18 -8.77 7.41 3.95
C MET A 18 -8.05 6.78 5.14
N GLY A 19 -8.70 6.71 6.31
CA GLY A 19 -8.14 6.04 7.49
C GLY A 19 -7.86 4.55 7.23
N ILE A 20 -8.79 3.85 6.58
CA ILE A 20 -8.64 2.44 6.22
C ILE A 20 -7.50 2.24 5.23
N VAL A 21 -7.43 3.07 4.18
CA VAL A 21 -6.37 3.00 3.17
C VAL A 21 -4.99 3.24 3.80
N PHE A 22 -4.87 4.23 4.69
CA PHE A 22 -3.62 4.48 5.41
C PHE A 22 -3.19 3.29 6.28
N MET A 23 -4.13 2.73 7.04
CA MET A 23 -3.87 1.55 7.88
C MET A 23 -3.51 0.33 7.01
N LEU A 24 -4.13 0.19 5.83
CA LEU A 24 -3.85 -0.88 4.89
C LEU A 24 -2.49 -0.77 4.23
N LEU A 25 -2.01 0.44 3.93
CA LEU A 25 -0.67 0.69 3.41
C LEU A 25 0.42 0.53 4.47
N SER A 26 0.17 0.92 5.72
CA SER A 26 1.15 0.87 6.81
C SER A 26 1.27 -0.51 7.48
N SER A 27 0.22 -1.31 7.48
CA SER A 27 0.21 -2.64 8.11
C SER A 27 1.28 -3.60 7.58
N PRO A 28 1.52 -3.73 6.26
CA PRO A 28 2.59 -4.58 5.71
C PRO A 28 3.98 -4.28 6.30
N PHE A 29 4.30 -3.01 6.49
CA PHE A 29 5.59 -2.60 7.07
C PHE A 29 5.71 -3.03 8.53
N LYS A 30 4.66 -2.84 9.33
CA LYS A 30 4.62 -3.28 10.73
C LYS A 30 4.71 -4.80 10.86
N ASN A 31 4.04 -5.52 9.96
CA ASN A 31 4.07 -6.97 9.89
C ASN A 31 5.46 -7.51 9.52
N LEU A 32 6.14 -6.88 8.56
CA LEU A 32 7.51 -7.24 8.21
C LEU A 32 8.48 -6.94 9.37
N ALA A 33 8.35 -5.80 10.03
CA ALA A 33 9.20 -5.44 11.18
C ALA A 33 9.03 -6.40 12.38
N SER A 34 7.86 -7.00 12.53
CA SER A 34 7.55 -7.93 13.63
C SER A 34 7.57 -9.41 13.24
N ILE A 35 8.11 -9.75 12.06
CA ILE A 35 8.11 -11.12 11.52
C ILE A 35 8.74 -12.13 12.50
N ASN A 36 9.91 -11.82 13.07
CA ASN A 36 10.60 -12.73 13.98
C ASN A 36 9.83 -12.96 15.29
N SER A 37 9.08 -11.97 15.77
CA SER A 37 8.23 -12.10 16.95
C SER A 37 6.94 -12.87 16.65
N ALA A 38 6.37 -12.69 15.46
CA ALA A 38 5.18 -13.43 15.01
C ALA A 38 5.44 -14.94 14.84
N PHE A 39 6.66 -15.30 14.42
CA PHE A 39 7.07 -16.69 14.22
C PHE A 39 7.75 -17.35 15.43
N ALA A 40 8.14 -16.58 16.45
CA ALA A 40 8.75 -17.08 17.68
C ALA A 40 7.97 -18.21 18.39
N PRO A 41 6.63 -18.17 18.53
CA PRO A 41 5.88 -19.26 19.17
C PRO A 41 5.80 -20.55 18.34
N PHE A 42 6.16 -20.50 17.05
CA PHE A 42 6.12 -21.64 16.14
C PHE A 42 7.50 -22.29 15.93
N ALA A 43 8.53 -21.82 16.63
CA ALA A 43 9.88 -22.35 16.50
C ALA A 43 10.00 -23.75 17.15
N PRO A 44 10.69 -24.72 16.51
CA PRO A 44 10.92 -26.04 17.09
C PRO A 44 11.83 -25.95 18.31
N ALA A 45 11.58 -26.79 19.33
CA ALA A 45 12.31 -26.81 20.60
C ALA A 45 13.84 -26.98 20.47
N SER A 46 14.31 -27.49 19.33
CA SER A 46 15.73 -27.71 19.01
C SER A 46 16.42 -26.50 18.37
N SER A 47 15.73 -25.37 18.14
CA SER A 47 16.27 -24.25 17.38
C SER A 47 15.98 -22.90 18.05
N SER A 48 16.87 -21.92 17.84
CA SER A 48 16.69 -20.56 18.36
C SER A 48 15.35 -19.97 17.89
N PRO A 49 14.49 -19.48 18.81
CA PRO A 49 13.17 -18.94 18.48
C PRO A 49 13.19 -17.77 17.50
N LYS A 50 14.32 -17.07 17.41
CA LYS A 50 14.51 -15.89 16.53
C LYS A 50 15.47 -16.14 15.38
N ALA A 51 15.93 -17.38 15.17
CA ALA A 51 16.84 -17.68 14.07
C ALA A 51 16.16 -17.45 12.71
N PHE A 52 16.90 -16.91 11.76
CA PHE A 52 16.41 -16.74 10.38
C PHE A 52 16.19 -18.07 9.65
N SER A 53 16.88 -19.13 10.09
CA SER A 53 16.79 -20.48 9.50
C SER A 53 15.55 -21.27 9.91
N THR A 54 14.83 -20.88 10.98
CA THR A 54 13.62 -21.57 11.41
C THR A 54 12.42 -21.14 10.56
N LEU A 55 11.71 -22.11 9.97
CA LEU A 55 10.50 -21.93 9.15
C LEU A 55 10.69 -20.91 8.00
N SER A 56 11.75 -21.07 7.20
CA SER A 56 12.07 -20.15 6.09
C SER A 56 10.96 -20.09 5.03
N LEU A 57 10.35 -21.22 4.66
CA LEU A 57 9.27 -21.28 3.67
C LEU A 57 8.05 -20.45 4.10
N GLN A 58 7.66 -20.56 5.37
CA GLN A 58 6.51 -19.86 5.94
C GLN A 58 6.78 -18.36 6.06
N LYS A 59 8.02 -17.97 6.41
CA LYS A 59 8.43 -16.55 6.42
C LYS A 59 8.38 -15.94 5.02
N VAL A 60 8.82 -16.67 3.99
CA VAL A 60 8.72 -16.21 2.58
C VAL A 60 7.27 -16.04 2.17
N ALA A 61 6.40 -17.02 2.45
CA ALA A 61 4.97 -16.91 2.17
C ALA A 61 4.32 -15.71 2.89
N TYR A 62 4.70 -15.47 4.14
CA TYR A 62 4.23 -14.31 4.91
C TYR A 62 4.64 -12.97 4.27
N ILE A 63 5.88 -12.85 3.80
CA ILE A 63 6.36 -11.66 3.09
C ILE A 63 5.56 -11.45 1.80
N LEU A 64 5.37 -12.50 0.99
CA LEU A 64 4.58 -12.44 -0.25
C LEU A 64 3.14 -11.97 0.01
N CYS A 65 2.47 -12.51 1.04
CA CYS A 65 1.11 -12.09 1.41
C CYS A 65 1.05 -10.61 1.85
N ASN A 66 2.06 -10.11 2.56
CA ASN A 66 2.14 -8.71 2.94
C ASN A 66 2.39 -7.79 1.72
N LEU A 67 3.22 -8.22 0.76
CA LEU A 67 3.43 -7.51 -0.49
C LEU A 67 2.16 -7.47 -1.35
N LEU A 68 1.41 -8.57 -1.42
CA LEU A 68 0.10 -8.60 -2.09
C LEU A 68 -0.88 -7.62 -1.45
N THR A 69 -0.90 -7.54 -0.12
CA THR A 69 -1.75 -6.60 0.62
C THR A 69 -1.35 -5.15 0.32
N LEU A 70 -0.05 -4.86 0.25
CA LEU A 70 0.46 -3.54 -0.14
C LEU A 70 0.08 -3.18 -1.57
N ALA A 71 0.22 -4.12 -2.51
CA ALA A 71 -0.14 -3.92 -3.92
C ALA A 71 -1.64 -3.60 -4.09
N LEU A 72 -2.51 -4.31 -3.36
CA LEU A 72 -3.95 -4.00 -3.32
C LEU A 72 -4.24 -2.60 -2.77
N GLY A 73 -3.50 -2.17 -1.75
CA GLY A 73 -3.59 -0.82 -1.21
C GLY A 73 -3.22 0.25 -2.23
N LEU A 74 -2.09 0.07 -2.90
CA LEU A 74 -1.64 0.97 -3.97
C LEU A 74 -2.62 1.03 -5.14
N TRP A 75 -3.18 -0.11 -5.54
CA TRP A 75 -4.22 -0.17 -6.57
C TRP A 75 -5.47 0.62 -6.16
N LYS A 76 -5.88 0.53 -4.89
CA LYS A 76 -6.99 1.32 -4.37
C LYS A 76 -6.69 2.82 -4.38
N CYS A 77 -5.50 3.23 -3.93
CA CYS A 77 -5.06 4.64 -3.98
C CYS A 77 -5.10 5.19 -5.41
N ARG A 78 -4.64 4.39 -6.38
CA ARG A 78 -4.74 4.74 -7.80
C ARG A 78 -6.19 4.91 -8.25
N SER A 79 -7.06 3.96 -7.88
CA SER A 79 -8.49 3.99 -8.25
C SER A 79 -9.23 5.18 -7.65
N MET A 80 -8.76 5.70 -6.51
CA MET A 80 -9.29 6.90 -5.86
C MET A 80 -8.67 8.22 -6.37
N GLY A 81 -7.71 8.16 -7.30
CA GLY A 81 -7.02 9.36 -7.80
C GLY A 81 -6.06 10.01 -6.79
N LEU A 82 -5.59 9.26 -5.80
CA LEU A 82 -4.70 9.78 -4.76
C LEU A 82 -3.22 9.75 -5.14
N LEU A 83 -2.86 8.91 -6.11
CA LEU A 83 -1.50 8.81 -6.60
C LEU A 83 -1.28 9.81 -7.75
N PRO A 84 -0.21 10.62 -7.71
CA PRO A 84 0.09 11.64 -8.72
C PRO A 84 0.59 10.97 -10.02
N THR A 85 -0.34 10.32 -10.72
CA THR A 85 -0.06 9.48 -11.90
C THR A 85 -0.65 10.08 -13.18
N GLY A 86 -1.58 11.02 -13.06
CA GLY A 86 -2.16 11.73 -14.19
C GLY A 86 -1.36 12.98 -14.52
N THR A 87 -1.40 13.42 -15.78
CA THR A 87 -0.84 14.72 -16.20
C THR A 87 -1.49 15.90 -15.47
N GLY A 88 -2.77 15.76 -15.10
CA GLY A 88 -3.49 16.76 -14.30
C GLY A 88 -2.88 17.00 -12.91
N ASP A 89 -2.25 15.98 -12.30
CA ASP A 89 -1.63 16.10 -10.98
C ASP A 89 -0.39 17.02 -11.01
N TRP A 90 0.21 17.19 -12.19
CA TRP A 90 1.41 18.00 -12.43
C TRP A 90 1.12 19.34 -13.08
N LEU A 91 -0.15 19.63 -13.36
CA LEU A 91 -0.58 20.81 -14.11
C LEU A 91 -0.13 22.13 -13.47
N ALA A 92 -0.01 22.16 -12.14
CA ALA A 92 0.48 23.31 -11.39
C ALA A 92 1.96 23.63 -11.64
N PHE A 93 2.73 22.65 -12.15
CA PHE A 93 4.17 22.78 -12.44
C PHE A 93 4.45 22.89 -13.94
N GLU A 94 3.43 22.79 -14.79
CA GLU A 94 3.56 22.87 -16.25
C GLU A 94 3.66 24.35 -16.70
N THR A 95 4.71 24.69 -17.45
CA THR A 95 4.80 26.00 -18.10
C THR A 95 3.93 26.02 -19.34
N ARG A 96 2.96 26.95 -19.39
CA ARG A 96 2.13 27.17 -20.58
C ARG A 96 2.72 28.26 -21.45
N GLY A 97 2.76 28.02 -22.77
CA GLY A 97 3.12 29.06 -23.74
C GLY A 97 2.14 30.24 -23.67
N GLN A 98 2.55 31.39 -24.23
CA GLN A 98 1.65 32.52 -24.37
C GLN A 98 0.39 32.11 -25.16
N PRO A 99 -0.81 32.52 -24.73
CA PRO A 99 -2.02 32.25 -25.50
C PRO A 99 -1.88 32.87 -26.89
N PRO A 100 -2.28 32.17 -27.96
CA PRO A 100 -2.29 32.76 -29.29
C PRO A 100 -3.21 33.99 -29.24
N GLU A 101 -2.63 35.15 -29.41
CA GLU A 101 -3.36 36.40 -29.58
C GLU A 101 -4.18 36.27 -30.87
N ILE A 102 -5.46 35.93 -30.71
CA ILE A 102 -6.43 35.92 -31.79
C ILE A 102 -6.59 37.38 -32.21
N LEU A 103 -5.83 37.78 -33.23
CA LEU A 103 -6.07 38.99 -33.99
C LEU A 103 -7.44 38.83 -34.65
N LEU A 104 -8.48 39.30 -33.97
CA LEU A 104 -9.78 39.55 -34.57
C LEU A 104 -9.61 40.75 -35.51
N VAL A 105 -9.25 40.47 -36.76
CA VAL A 105 -9.40 41.39 -37.90
C VAL A 105 -10.75 41.13 -38.55
#